data_AF-A0A662JHP4-F1
#
_entry.id   AF-A0A662JHP4-F1
#
_cell.length_a   1.000
_cell.length_b   1.000
_cell.length_c   1.000
_cell.angle_alpha   90.00
_cell.angle_beta   90.00
_cell.angle_gamma   90.00
#
_symmetry.space_group_name_H-M   'P 1'
#
loop_
_entity.id
_entity.type
_entity.pdbx_description
1 polymer ?
#
loop_
_entity_poly.entity_id
_entity_poly.type
_entity_poly.pdbx_seq_one_letter_code
_entity_poly.pdbx_strand_id
1 'polypeptide(L)' 'MEYSVLVDVYEKIEKTTKRTEMTAYLVMLFKKVPPDIIDKVVYLTQGKICPDYVGLE' A
#
# COMPACT_ATOMS: atom_id res chain seq x y z
N MET A 1 12.70 0.64 -3.73
CA MET A 1 11.56 -0.24 -4.08
C MET A 1 10.95 0.33 -5.35
N GLU A 2 10.73 -0.50 -6.38
CA GLU A 2 10.13 -0.03 -7.63
C GLU A 2 8.61 0.09 -7.48
N TYR A 3 8.05 1.18 -7.99
CA TYR A 3 6.60 1.43 -8.01
C TYR A 3 5.81 0.33 -8.75
N SER A 4 6.48 -0.40 -9.65
CA SER A 4 5.89 -1.54 -10.35
C SER A 4 5.39 -2.65 -9.41
N VAL A 5 6.06 -2.87 -8.26
CA VAL A 5 5.62 -3.86 -7.26
C VAL A 5 4.33 -3.44 -6.57
N LEU A 6 4.13 -2.13 -6.34
CA LEU A 6 2.88 -1.61 -5.79
C LEU A 6 1.73 -1.85 -6.77
N VAL A 7 1.94 -1.52 -8.05
CA VAL A 7 0.94 -1.69 -9.11
C VAL A 7 0.54 -3.15 -9.27
N ASP A 8 1.50 -4.08 -9.33
CA ASP A 8 1.22 -5.52 -9.44
C ASP A 8 0.37 -6.04 -8.27
N VAL A 9 0.64 -5.55 -7.05
CA VAL A 9 -0.13 -5.96 -5.88
C VAL A 9 -1.52 -5.32 -5.87
N TYR A 10 -1.66 -4.04 -6.24
CA TYR A 10 -2.98 -3.41 -6.37
C TYR A 10 -3.84 -4.10 -7.43
N GLU A 11 -3.26 -4.47 -8.58
CA GLU A 11 -3.98 -5.20 -9.62
C GLU A 11 -4.47 -6.58 -9.11
N LYS A 12 -3.63 -7.29 -8.34
CA LYS A 12 -4.04 -8.56 -7.70
C LYS A 12 -5.14 -8.38 -6.66
N ILE A 13 -5.06 -7.29 -5.87
CA ILE A 13 -6.08 -6.94 -4.88
C ILE A 13 -7.42 -6.62 -5.56
N GLU A 14 -7.40 -5.88 -6.68
CA GLU A 14 -8.61 -5.53 -7.44
C GLU A 14 -9.22 -6.75 -8.13
N LYS A 15 -8.38 -7.69 -8.57
CA LYS A 15 -8.81 -8.93 -9.23
C LYS A 15 -9.39 -9.97 -8.25
N THR A 16 -9.09 -9.87 -6.96
CA THR A 16 -9.65 -10.77 -5.95
C THR A 16 -10.80 -10.10 -5.20
N THR A 17 -11.93 -10.81 -5.07
CA THR A 17 -13.06 -10.36 -4.23
C THR A 17 -13.03 -11.00 -2.84
N LYS A 18 -12.06 -11.88 -2.56
CA LYS A 18 -11.94 -12.57 -1.28
C LYS A 18 -11.20 -11.69 -0.28
N ARG A 19 -11.90 -11.31 0.80
CA ARG A 19 -11.33 -10.56 1.95
C ARG A 19 -10.00 -11.15 2.44
N THR A 20 -9.90 -12.47 2.55
CA THR A 20 -8.69 -13.17 3.04
C THR A 20 -7.51 -13.00 2.09
N GLU A 21 -7.76 -13.07 0.78
CA GLU A 21 -6.71 -12.87 -0.22
C GLU A 21 -6.27 -11.41 -0.28
N MET A 22 -7.21 -10.46 -0.20
CA MET A 22 -6.86 -9.03 -0.10
C MET A 22 -5.93 -8.76 1.09
N THR A 23 -6.23 -9.33 2.26
CA THR A 23 -5.37 -9.21 3.44
C THR A 23 -4.00 -9.86 3.21
N ALA A 24 -3.95 -11.03 2.58
CA ALA A 24 -2.68 -11.69 2.26
C ALA A 24 -1.80 -10.86 1.30
N TYR A 25 -2.40 -10.26 0.26
CA TYR A 25 -1.71 -9.37 -0.67
C TYR A 25 -1.19 -8.10 0.00
N LEU A 26 -1.98 -7.47 0.87
CA LEU A 26 -1.55 -6.31 1.66
C LEU A 26 -0.37 -6.67 2.59
N VAL A 27 -0.44 -7.80 3.29
CA VAL A 27 0.68 -8.26 4.14
C VAL A 27 1.94 -8.54 3.31
N MET A 28 1.78 -9.13 2.12
CA MET A 28 2.89 -9.37 1.20
C MET A 28 3.51 -8.07 0.69
N LEU A 29 2.68 -7.05 0.41
CA LEU A 29 3.13 -5.70 0.08
C LEU A 29 3.99 -5.15 1.21
N PHE A 30 3.45 -5.07 2.43
CA PHE A 30 4.14 -4.50 3.59
C PHE A 30 5.43 -5.24 3.94
N LYS A 31 5.51 -6.55 3.69
CA LYS A 31 6.76 -7.31 3.84
C LYS A 31 7.82 -7.01 2.79
N LYS A 32 7.42 -6.67 1.56
CA LYS A 32 8.35 -6.29 0.48
C LYS A 32 8.78 -4.83 0.57
N VAL A 33 7.97 -3.99 1.20
CA VAL A 33 8.24 -2.57 1.40
C VAL A 33 9.34 -2.40 2.46
N PRO A 34 10.45 -1.70 2.16
CA PRO A 34 11.43 -1.39 3.17
C PRO A 34 10.83 -0.45 4.24
N PRO A 35 11.20 -0.60 5.52
CA PRO A 35 10.60 0.13 6.64
C PRO A 35 10.76 1.64 6.51
N ASP A 36 11.77 2.11 5.78
CA ASP A 36 12.04 3.52 5.52
C ASP A 36 10.94 4.24 4.71
N ILE A 37 10.22 3.50 3.85
CA ILE A 37 9.13 4.05 3.01
C ILE A 37 7.75 3.48 3.35
N ILE A 38 7.65 2.64 4.37
CA ILE A 38 6.40 1.96 4.71
C ILE A 38 5.31 2.95 5.10
N ASP A 39 5.69 4.04 5.76
CA ASP A 39 4.82 5.17 6.10
C ASP A 39 4.14 5.76 4.85
N LYS A 40 4.94 6.12 3.83
CA LYS A 40 4.44 6.64 2.55
C LYS A 40 3.54 5.63 1.84
N VAL A 41 3.90 4.35 1.87
CA VAL A 41 3.10 3.30 1.23
C VAL A 41 1.75 3.15 1.92
N VAL A 42 1.70 3.16 3.25
CA VAL A 42 0.44 3.15 4.02
C VAL A 42 -0.45 4.33 3.62
N TYR A 43 0.12 5.54 3.52
CA TYR A 43 -0.65 6.71 3.08
C TYR A 43 -1.17 6.55 1.64
N LEU A 44 -0.30 6.11 0.71
CA LEU A 44 -0.67 5.85 -0.67
C LEU A 44 -1.81 4.81 -0.78
N THR A 45 -1.78 3.75 0.04
CA THR A 45 -2.85 2.73 0.10
C THR A 45 -4.17 3.31 0.62
N GLN A 46 -4.10 4.34 1.46
CA GLN A 46 -5.28 5.06 1.94
C GLN A 46 -5.76 6.15 0.97
N GLY A 47 -5.11 6.33 -0.18
CA GLY A 47 -5.42 7.42 -1.13
C GLY A 47 -4.93 8.79 -0.66
N LYS A 48 -4.03 8.84 0.32
CA LYS A 48 -3.43 10.06 0.86
C LYS A 48 -1.95 10.11 0.48
N ILE A 49 -1.44 11.31 0.22
CA ILE A 49 0.00 11.50 -0.06
C ILE A 49 0.77 11.78 1.24
N CYS A 50 0.09 12.34 2.25
CA CYS A 50 0.65 12.73 3.53
C CYS A 50 -0.36 12.50 4.67
N PRO A 51 0.10 12.38 5.93
CA PRO A 51 -0.77 12.46 7.11
C PRO A 51 -1.58 13.76 7.11
N ASP A 52 -2.85 13.69 7.53
CA ASP A 52 -3.71 14.86 7.78
C ASP A 52 -3.07 15.84 8.79
N TYR A 53 -2.24 15.31 9.70
CA TYR A 53 -1.52 16.08 10.71
C TYR A 53 -0.35 16.90 10.15
N VAL A 54 0.06 16.70 8.90
CA VAL A 54 1.11 17.53 8.28
C VAL A 54 0.64 18.97 8.09
N GLY A 55 -0.64 19.28 8.30
CA GLY A 55 -1.10 20.66 8.42
C GLY A 55 -0.65 21.48 7.22
N LEU A 56 -1.15 21.12 6.03
CA LEU A 56 -1.05 22.04 4.90
C LEU A 56 -2.09 23.16 5.12
N GLU A 57 -1.89 23.95 6.19
CA GLU A 57 -2.51 25.26 6.36
C GLU A 57 -1.75 26.32 5.55
#